data_AF-A0A820NVD7-F1
#
_entry.id   AF-A0A820NVD7-F1
#
_cell.length_a   1.000
_cell.length_b   1.000
_cell.length_c   1.000
_cell.angle_alpha   90.00
_cell.angle_beta   90.00
_cell.angle_gamma   90.00
#
_symmetry.space_group_name_H-M   'P 1'
#
loop_
_entity.id
_entity.type
_entity.pdbx_description
1 polymer ?
#
loop_
_entity_poly.entity_id
_entity_poly.type
_entity_poly.pdbx_seq_one_letter_code
_entity_poly.pdbx_strand_id
1 'polypeptide(L)'
;MNLAIQEPVQEANSLNLTVSGDGSWITGGRASAHGIADLCSTITKPQIKDINHYAKWLSNRCKNLKDWNKNKILKDGLKISGPGRLTEKHIIKFKIYLSSAIRKNKTNLSVMFQNSQAIFYHYYSTNEDPQHHFCGPKWCKYLQDKVPYDHDQHSLPRAFMDIIRPAFNALCSKDALKKVVNGGSKNSNETFHGIL
;
A
#
# COMPACT_ATOMS: atom_id res chain seq x y z
N MET A 1 -34.19 18.92 -21.18
CA MET A 1 -33.34 18.47 -20.04
C MET A 1 -34.08 17.51 -19.12
N ASN A 2 -35.26 17.85 -18.58
CA ASN A 2 -35.97 16.98 -17.62
C ASN A 2 -36.29 15.57 -18.14
N LEU A 3 -36.69 15.40 -19.40
CA LEU A 3 -37.03 14.08 -19.95
C LEU A 3 -35.81 13.16 -20.15
N ALA A 4 -34.67 13.72 -20.60
CA ALA A 4 -33.41 12.97 -20.79
C ALA A 4 -32.73 12.55 -19.47
N ILE A 5 -33.19 13.10 -18.34
CA ILE A 5 -32.70 12.79 -16.99
C ILE A 5 -33.61 11.78 -16.31
N GLN A 6 -34.92 11.79 -16.59
CA GLN A 6 -35.90 10.96 -15.88
C GLN A 6 -35.82 9.47 -16.26
N GLU A 7 -35.53 9.15 -17.52
CA GLU A 7 -35.40 7.76 -17.99
C GLU A 7 -34.24 6.99 -17.33
N PRO A 8 -32.98 7.48 -17.31
CA PRO A 8 -31.87 6.74 -16.70
C PRO A 8 -31.95 6.68 -15.17
N VAL A 9 -32.66 7.61 -14.53
CA VAL A 9 -32.86 7.63 -13.06
C VAL A 9 -33.83 6.52 -12.63
N GLN A 10 -34.82 6.16 -13.45
CA GLN A 10 -35.74 5.06 -13.15
C GLN A 10 -35.12 3.67 -13.39
N GLU A 11 -34.23 3.51 -14.36
CA GLU A 11 -33.53 2.23 -14.61
C GLU A 11 -32.45 1.92 -13.55
N ALA A 12 -31.78 2.94 -13.00
CA ALA A 12 -30.57 2.74 -12.20
C ALA A 12 -30.81 2.45 -10.71
N ASN A 13 -32.03 2.64 -10.19
CA ASN A 13 -32.45 2.36 -8.81
C ASN A 13 -31.40 2.72 -7.72
N SER A 14 -30.61 3.77 -7.94
CA SER A 14 -29.43 4.09 -7.15
C SER A 14 -29.44 5.55 -6.70
N LEU A 15 -29.44 5.74 -5.38
CA LEU A 15 -29.55 7.03 -4.67
C LEU A 15 -28.29 7.92 -4.77
N ASN A 16 -27.34 7.60 -5.64
CA ASN A 16 -25.98 8.15 -5.61
C ASN A 16 -25.49 8.50 -7.04
N LEU A 17 -26.27 9.31 -7.75
CA LEU A 17 -25.94 9.83 -9.08
C LEU A 17 -25.78 11.34 -8.98
N THR A 18 -24.73 11.89 -9.59
CA THR A 18 -24.51 13.33 -9.77
C THR A 18 -24.27 13.61 -11.24
N VAL A 19 -24.62 14.81 -11.70
CA VAL A 19 -24.36 15.24 -13.07
C VAL A 19 -23.25 16.28 -13.04
N SER A 20 -22.24 16.12 -13.89
CA SER A 20 -21.22 17.13 -14.12
C SER A 20 -21.36 17.64 -15.55
N GLY A 21 -21.55 18.95 -15.70
CA GLY A 21 -21.55 19.62 -17.00
C GLY A 21 -20.19 20.28 -17.27
N ASP A 22 -19.81 20.35 -18.54
CA ASP A 22 -18.60 21.04 -19.01
C ASP A 22 -18.61 22.58 -18.80
N GLY A 23 -19.74 23.14 -18.38
CA GLY A 23 -19.90 24.58 -18.12
C GLY A 23 -19.96 25.45 -19.38
N SER A 24 -19.98 24.84 -20.57
CA SER A 24 -20.00 25.53 -21.88
C SER A 24 -21.21 26.46 -22.06
N TRP A 25 -22.22 26.35 -21.19
CA TRP A 25 -23.46 27.12 -21.21
C TRP A 25 -23.47 28.33 -20.26
N ILE A 26 -22.48 28.46 -19.37
CA ILE A 26 -22.53 29.37 -18.20
C ILE A 26 -21.61 30.61 -18.32
N THR A 27 -20.84 30.76 -19.41
CA THR A 27 -19.99 31.96 -19.56
C THR A 27 -20.72 33.12 -20.24
N GLY A 28 -20.78 34.26 -19.54
CA GLY A 28 -21.50 35.47 -19.94
C GLY A 28 -21.04 36.05 -21.27
N GLY A 29 -21.68 35.62 -22.36
CA GLY A 29 -21.54 36.20 -23.69
C GLY A 29 -21.51 35.20 -24.85
N ARG A 30 -21.38 33.89 -24.60
CA ARG A 30 -21.48 32.85 -25.65
C ARG A 30 -22.29 31.66 -25.15
N ALA A 31 -23.53 31.56 -25.59
CA ALA A 31 -24.33 30.35 -25.44
C ALA A 31 -24.06 29.44 -26.64
N SER A 32 -23.33 28.34 -26.44
CA SER A 32 -23.34 27.23 -27.40
C SER A 32 -24.73 26.57 -27.34
N ALA A 33 -25.26 26.10 -28.46
CA ALA A 33 -26.50 25.28 -28.48
C ALA A 33 -26.24 23.81 -28.08
N HIS A 34 -24.97 23.44 -27.90
CA HIS A 34 -24.51 22.09 -27.57
C HIS A 34 -23.45 22.13 -26.47
N GLY A 35 -23.49 21.17 -25.57
CA GLY A 35 -22.58 21.06 -24.45
C GLY A 35 -22.77 19.70 -23.79
N ILE A 36 -21.73 19.25 -23.11
CA ILE A 36 -21.59 17.87 -22.70
C ILE A 36 -21.90 17.77 -21.20
N ALA A 37 -22.75 16.83 -20.84
CA ALA A 37 -23.04 16.48 -19.45
C ALA A 37 -22.78 14.99 -19.27
N ASP A 38 -21.98 14.65 -18.26
CA ASP A 38 -21.70 13.27 -17.89
C ASP A 38 -22.46 12.92 -16.61
N LEU A 39 -23.10 11.75 -16.63
CA LEU A 39 -23.71 11.14 -15.46
C LEU A 39 -22.64 10.39 -14.66
N CYS A 40 -22.34 10.88 -13.46
CA CYS A 40 -21.34 10.30 -12.57
C CYS A 40 -22.02 9.58 -11.41
N SER A 41 -21.75 8.28 -11.23
CA SER A 41 -22.20 7.53 -10.06
C SER A 41 -21.20 7.66 -8.90
N THR A 42 -21.66 8.05 -7.71
CA THR A 42 -20.86 8.01 -6.47
C THR A 42 -20.90 6.60 -5.88
N ILE A 43 -20.15 5.68 -6.49
CA ILE A 43 -20.03 4.31 -5.97
C ILE A 43 -19.03 4.32 -4.80
N THR A 44 -19.50 4.04 -3.59
CA THR A 44 -18.70 3.79 -2.38
C THR A 44 -17.96 2.43 -2.43
N LYS A 45 -17.54 1.97 -3.60
CA LYS A 45 -16.67 0.79 -3.71
C LYS A 45 -15.27 1.23 -3.27
N PRO A 46 -14.63 0.52 -2.31
CA PRO A 46 -13.26 0.84 -1.93
C PRO A 46 -12.39 0.76 -3.17
N GLN A 47 -11.75 1.87 -3.52
CA GLN A 47 -10.91 1.94 -4.71
C GLN A 47 -9.77 0.92 -4.56
N ILE A 48 -9.80 -0.13 -5.40
CA ILE A 48 -8.73 -1.11 -5.48
C ILE A 48 -7.47 -0.37 -5.94
N LYS A 49 -6.40 -0.45 -5.16
CA LYS A 49 -5.14 0.23 -5.42
C LYS A 49 -4.21 -0.67 -6.23
N ASP A 50 -3.47 -0.06 -7.15
CA ASP A 50 -2.34 -0.71 -7.79
C ASP A 50 -1.30 -1.15 -6.75
N ILE A 51 -0.77 -2.37 -6.93
CA ILE A 51 0.14 -3.01 -5.97
C ILE A 51 1.47 -2.26 -5.90
N ASN A 52 1.99 -1.76 -7.02
CA ASN A 52 3.27 -1.04 -7.04
C ASN A 52 3.14 0.29 -6.32
N HIS A 53 2.06 1.01 -6.59
CA HIS A 53 1.73 2.25 -5.92
C HIS A 53 1.53 2.04 -4.42
N TYR A 54 0.80 1.00 -4.02
CA TYR A 54 0.62 0.65 -2.61
C TYR A 54 1.93 0.33 -1.90
N ALA A 55 2.79 -0.50 -2.50
CA ALA A 55 4.10 -0.83 -1.93
C ALA A 55 5.01 0.41 -1.85
N LYS A 56 4.89 1.36 -2.79
CA LYS A 56 5.60 2.65 -2.76
C LYS A 56 5.21 3.47 -1.54
N TRP A 57 3.97 3.39 -1.06
CA TRP A 57 3.55 4.06 0.17
C TRP A 57 4.32 3.55 1.39
N LEU A 58 4.56 2.24 1.51
CA LEU A 58 5.39 1.69 2.60
C LEU A 58 6.80 2.25 2.54
N SER A 59 7.42 2.23 1.36
CA SER A 59 8.75 2.79 1.15
C SER A 59 8.82 4.26 1.56
N ASN A 60 7.88 5.08 1.10
CA ASN A 60 7.84 6.51 1.42
C ASN A 60 7.60 6.75 2.91
N ARG A 61 6.72 5.97 3.56
CA ARG A 61 6.45 6.09 5.00
C ARG A 61 7.71 5.77 5.81
N CYS A 62 8.45 4.72 5.45
CA CYS A 62 9.73 4.38 6.08
C CYS A 62 10.79 5.48 5.88
N LYS A 63 10.87 6.09 4.68
CA LYS A 63 11.76 7.23 4.41
C LYS A 63 11.40 8.44 5.26
N ASN A 64 10.13 8.81 5.31
CA ASN A 64 9.68 9.94 6.13
C ASN A 64 9.97 9.70 7.62
N LEU A 65 9.72 8.48 8.12
CA LEU A 65 10.05 8.13 9.51
C LEU A 65 11.56 8.20 9.77
N LYS A 66 12.38 7.78 8.81
CA LYS A 66 13.84 7.94 8.89
C LYS A 66 14.22 9.42 8.95
N ASP A 67 13.66 10.25 8.08
CA ASP A 67 13.99 11.67 7.98
C ASP A 67 13.53 12.46 9.20
N TRP A 68 12.33 12.18 9.71
CA TRP A 68 11.79 12.80 10.93
C TRP A 68 12.57 12.44 12.20
N ASN A 69 13.31 11.32 12.18
CA ASN A 69 14.10 10.87 13.31
C ASN A 69 15.62 10.97 13.06
N LYS A 70 16.06 11.61 11.98
CA LYS A 70 17.48 11.66 11.56
C LYS A 70 18.45 12.20 12.62
N ASN A 71 17.98 13.13 13.45
CA ASN A 71 18.78 13.79 14.48
C ASN A 71 18.54 13.22 15.89
N LYS A 72 17.64 12.24 16.04
CA LYS A 72 17.33 11.67 17.35
C LYS A 72 18.28 10.52 17.67
N ILE A 73 18.65 10.44 18.95
CA ILE A 73 19.29 9.26 19.53
C ILE A 73 18.19 8.27 19.89
N LEU A 74 18.32 7.04 19.41
CA LEU A 74 17.37 5.97 19.68
C LEU A 74 17.67 5.31 21.04
N LYS A 75 16.82 4.37 21.46
CA LYS A 75 16.92 3.68 22.76
C LYS A 75 18.26 2.97 22.98
N ASP A 76 18.96 2.63 21.90
CA ASP A 76 20.26 1.96 21.91
C ASP A 76 21.44 2.95 21.86
N GLY A 77 21.20 4.24 22.08
CA GLY A 77 22.25 5.26 22.14
C GLY A 77 22.80 5.69 20.78
N LEU A 78 22.24 5.19 19.67
CA LEU A 78 22.74 5.43 18.33
C LEU A 78 21.73 6.19 17.46
N LYS A 79 22.24 6.86 16.42
CA LYS A 79 21.40 7.53 15.41
C LYS A 79 20.70 6.51 14.51
N ILE A 80 19.59 6.93 13.90
CA ILE A 80 18.85 6.10 12.94
C ILE A 80 19.63 5.79 11.65
N SER A 81 20.57 6.66 11.28
CA SER A 81 21.46 6.50 10.14
C SER A 81 22.85 6.05 10.59
N GLY A 82 23.49 5.19 9.81
CA GLY A 82 24.85 4.73 10.04
C GLY A 82 25.08 3.30 9.53
N PRO A 83 26.32 2.79 9.64
CA PRO A 83 26.63 1.39 9.37
C PRO A 83 25.75 0.46 10.23
N GLY A 84 25.26 -0.64 9.66
CA GLY A 84 24.38 -1.59 10.36
C GLY A 84 22.96 -1.06 10.67
N ARG A 85 22.58 0.11 10.14
CA ARG A 85 21.26 0.73 10.37
C ARG A 85 20.33 0.64 9.15
N LEU A 86 19.24 1.39 9.19
CA LEU A 86 18.31 1.49 8.07
C LEU A 86 18.99 2.15 6.86
N THR A 87 19.38 1.30 5.93
CA THR A 87 19.83 1.71 4.61
C THR A 87 18.64 1.81 3.67
N GLU A 88 18.80 2.61 2.62
CA GLU A 88 17.84 2.67 1.51
C GLU A 88 17.61 1.27 0.90
N LYS A 89 18.64 0.40 0.91
CA LYS A 89 18.55 -0.99 0.45
C LYS A 89 17.52 -1.80 1.24
N HIS A 90 17.46 -1.65 2.57
CA HIS A 90 16.45 -2.33 3.40
C HIS A 90 15.03 -1.83 3.09
N ILE A 91 14.84 -0.52 2.91
CA ILE A 91 13.54 0.05 2.53
C ILE A 91 13.08 -0.49 1.17
N ILE A 92 13.99 -0.57 0.19
CA ILE A 92 13.71 -1.13 -1.13
C ILE A 92 13.33 -2.61 -1.01
N LYS A 93 14.03 -3.39 -0.18
CA LYS A 93 13.68 -4.80 0.09
C LYS A 93 12.27 -4.92 0.68
N PHE A 94 11.91 -4.12 1.68
CA PHE A 94 10.57 -4.14 2.26
C PHE A 94 9.48 -3.86 1.22
N LYS A 95 9.68 -2.87 0.36
CA LYS A 95 8.78 -2.59 -0.77
C LYS A 95 8.62 -3.81 -1.69
N ILE A 96 9.74 -4.41 -2.10
CA ILE A 96 9.74 -5.55 -3.01
C ILE A 96 9.02 -6.74 -2.36
N TYR A 97 9.34 -7.07 -1.11
CA TYR A 97 8.72 -8.18 -0.41
C TYR A 97 7.23 -7.97 -0.18
N LEU A 98 6.80 -6.76 0.18
CA LEU A 98 5.38 -6.45 0.32
C LEU A 98 4.65 -6.62 -1.02
N SER A 99 5.19 -6.07 -2.11
CA SER A 99 4.58 -6.22 -3.43
C SER A 99 4.50 -7.70 -3.86
N SER A 100 5.51 -8.51 -3.53
CA SER A 100 5.55 -9.95 -3.80
C SER A 100 4.52 -10.71 -2.96
N ALA A 101 4.40 -10.39 -1.67
CA ALA A 101 3.40 -10.98 -0.77
C ALA A 101 1.97 -10.72 -1.26
N ILE A 102 1.68 -9.50 -1.73
CA ILE A 102 0.38 -9.14 -2.30
C ILE A 102 0.14 -9.88 -3.62
N ARG A 103 1.11 -9.85 -4.55
CA ARG A 103 0.98 -10.49 -5.87
C ARG A 103 0.76 -12.00 -5.81
N LYS A 104 1.42 -12.68 -4.87
CA LYS A 104 1.30 -14.14 -4.70
C LYS A 104 -0.03 -14.54 -4.06
N ASN A 105 -0.70 -13.63 -3.37
CA ASN A 105 -1.88 -13.93 -2.54
C ASN A 105 -3.05 -12.98 -2.84
N LYS A 106 -3.24 -12.59 -4.11
CA LYS A 106 -4.21 -11.54 -4.52
C LYS A 106 -5.63 -11.76 -4.02
N THR A 107 -6.07 -13.00 -3.91
CA THR A 107 -7.43 -13.38 -3.50
C THR A 107 -7.51 -13.79 -2.02
N ASN A 108 -6.37 -14.05 -1.37
CA ASN A 108 -6.32 -14.58 -0.01
C ASN A 108 -5.77 -13.53 0.97
N LEU A 109 -6.69 -12.76 1.56
CA LEU A 109 -6.35 -11.71 2.53
C LEU A 109 -5.62 -12.26 3.77
N SER A 110 -5.95 -13.46 4.23
CA SER A 110 -5.33 -14.04 5.43
C SER A 110 -3.85 -14.34 5.20
N VAL A 111 -3.54 -15.02 4.09
CA VAL A 111 -2.16 -15.36 3.72
C VAL A 111 -1.39 -14.10 3.31
N MET A 112 -2.03 -13.12 2.68
CA MET A 112 -1.44 -11.81 2.39
C MET A 112 -1.05 -11.06 3.67
N PHE A 113 -1.94 -11.05 4.67
CA PHE A 113 -1.66 -10.46 5.98
C PHE A 113 -0.48 -11.18 6.65
N GLN A 114 -0.54 -12.51 6.75
CA GLN A 114 0.53 -13.31 7.35
C GLN A 114 1.88 -13.02 6.70
N ASN A 115 1.97 -13.09 5.36
CA ASN A 115 3.22 -12.83 4.65
C ASN A 115 3.69 -11.39 4.78
N SER A 116 2.78 -10.40 4.82
CA SER A 116 3.12 -9.00 5.05
C SER A 116 3.70 -8.78 6.45
N GLN A 117 3.11 -9.39 7.47
CA GLN A 117 3.60 -9.33 8.85
C GLN A 117 4.95 -10.05 8.98
N ALA A 118 5.13 -11.18 8.30
CA ALA A 118 6.38 -11.94 8.31
C ALA A 118 7.58 -11.08 7.87
N ILE A 119 7.39 -10.13 6.95
CA ILE A 119 8.46 -9.20 6.54
C ILE A 119 8.97 -8.41 7.74
N PHE A 120 8.08 -7.86 8.58
CA PHE A 120 8.51 -7.07 9.74
C PHE A 120 9.17 -7.96 10.79
N TYR A 121 8.49 -9.02 11.19
CA TYR A 121 8.92 -9.84 12.32
C TYR A 121 10.19 -10.64 12.02
N HIS A 122 10.42 -11.03 10.77
CA HIS A 122 11.67 -11.69 10.37
C HIS A 122 12.91 -10.80 10.59
N TYR A 123 12.79 -9.49 10.36
CA TYR A 123 13.88 -8.53 10.64
C TYR A 123 13.90 -8.03 12.10
N TYR A 124 12.82 -8.27 12.87
CA TYR A 124 12.69 -7.88 14.27
C TYR A 124 13.22 -8.94 15.25
N SER A 125 13.25 -10.19 14.77
CA SER A 125 13.74 -11.37 15.48
C SER A 125 15.17 -11.18 15.99
N THR A 126 15.49 -11.74 17.15
CA THR A 126 16.89 -11.83 17.64
C THR A 126 17.16 -13.25 18.12
N ASN A 127 18.40 -13.54 18.51
CA ASN A 127 18.77 -14.84 19.07
C ASN A 127 18.08 -15.09 20.41
N GLU A 128 17.91 -14.05 21.23
CA GLU A 128 17.28 -14.11 22.55
C GLU A 128 15.74 -14.12 22.47
N ASP A 129 15.18 -13.52 21.41
CA ASP A 129 13.74 -13.44 21.20
C ASP A 129 13.39 -13.68 19.72
N PRO A 130 13.32 -14.96 19.31
CA PRO A 130 13.00 -15.35 17.94
C PRO A 130 11.52 -15.11 17.58
N GLN A 131 11.26 -14.32 16.53
CA GLN A 131 9.91 -13.85 16.17
C GLN A 131 9.47 -14.37 14.80
N HIS A 132 9.40 -15.70 14.64
CA HIS A 132 9.08 -16.35 13.35
C HIS A 132 7.65 -16.89 13.23
N HIS A 133 6.73 -16.45 14.08
CA HIS A 133 5.33 -16.94 14.13
C HIS A 133 4.52 -16.69 12.84
N PHE A 134 4.93 -15.73 11.99
CA PHE A 134 4.32 -15.50 10.68
C PHE A 134 5.09 -16.13 9.52
N CYS A 135 6.27 -16.67 9.77
CA CYS A 135 7.15 -17.21 8.75
C CYS A 135 6.67 -18.57 8.23
N GLY A 136 7.07 -18.90 7.00
CA GLY A 136 6.87 -20.24 6.43
C GLY A 136 8.20 -20.96 6.24
N PRO A 137 8.25 -22.30 6.40
CA PRO A 137 9.49 -23.08 6.28
C PRO A 137 10.03 -23.13 4.85
N LYS A 138 9.31 -22.62 3.84
CA LYS A 138 9.83 -22.56 2.46
C LYS A 138 10.90 -21.51 2.25
N TRP A 139 10.94 -20.48 3.08
CA TRP A 139 11.83 -19.33 2.88
C TRP A 139 12.51 -18.85 4.15
N CYS A 140 12.01 -19.22 5.33
CA CYS A 140 12.63 -18.87 6.60
C CYS A 140 13.63 -19.94 7.01
N LYS A 141 14.93 -19.61 6.94
CA LYS A 141 16.02 -20.52 7.31
C LYS A 141 15.96 -20.96 8.78
N TYR A 142 15.55 -20.07 9.69
CA TYR A 142 15.31 -20.42 11.11
C TYR A 142 14.36 -21.62 11.27
N LEU A 143 13.31 -21.69 10.44
CA LEU A 143 12.35 -22.80 10.47
C LEU A 143 12.81 -24.04 9.68
N GLN A 144 13.86 -23.92 8.86
CA GLN A 144 14.43 -25.01 8.06
C GLN A 144 15.59 -25.70 8.79
N ASP A 145 16.42 -24.93 9.48
CA ASP A 145 17.68 -25.39 10.02
C ASP A 145 17.49 -26.25 11.29
N LYS A 146 18.28 -27.33 11.37
CA LYS A 146 18.43 -28.17 12.57
C LYS A 146 19.64 -27.76 13.44
N VAL A 147 20.29 -26.65 13.08
CA VAL A 147 21.51 -26.13 13.71
C VAL A 147 21.22 -24.78 14.38
N PRO A 148 22.08 -24.30 15.30
CA PRO A 148 21.89 -22.99 15.92
C PRO A 148 21.88 -21.91 14.83
N TYR A 149 20.74 -21.24 14.70
CA TYR A 149 20.52 -20.21 13.71
C TYR A 149 20.88 -18.84 14.28
N ASP A 150 21.78 -18.13 13.60
CA ASP A 150 22.23 -16.80 14.03
C ASP A 150 21.44 -15.68 13.33
N HIS A 151 20.77 -14.87 14.15
CA HIS A 151 19.95 -13.75 13.71
C HIS A 151 20.72 -12.50 13.30
N ASP A 152 21.99 -12.36 13.69
CA ASP A 152 22.78 -11.16 13.41
C ASP A 152 23.00 -10.93 11.91
N GLN A 153 22.93 -12.01 11.12
CA GLN A 153 23.10 -11.99 9.66
C GLN A 153 22.00 -11.21 8.91
N HIS A 154 20.79 -11.11 9.46
CA HIS A 154 19.63 -10.56 8.75
C HIS A 154 18.76 -9.62 9.58
N SER A 155 18.93 -9.59 10.90
CA SER A 155 18.12 -8.76 11.79
C SER A 155 18.55 -7.30 11.73
N LEU A 156 17.62 -6.42 12.06
CA LEU A 156 17.89 -4.98 12.20
C LEU A 156 17.75 -4.58 13.67
N PRO A 157 18.47 -3.55 14.13
CA PRO A 157 18.38 -3.10 15.52
C PRO A 157 16.93 -2.81 15.93
N ARG A 158 16.49 -3.35 17.07
CA ARG A 158 15.11 -3.18 17.57
C ARG A 158 14.71 -1.72 17.72
N ALA A 159 15.63 -0.88 18.18
CA ALA A 159 15.39 0.55 18.33
C ALA A 159 14.97 1.20 17.00
N PHE A 160 15.50 0.72 15.88
CA PHE A 160 15.08 1.14 14.54
C PHE A 160 13.75 0.51 14.14
N MET A 161 13.59 -0.80 14.31
CA MET A 161 12.37 -1.49 13.92
C MET A 161 11.14 -0.95 14.66
N ASP A 162 11.29 -0.54 15.92
CA ASP A 162 10.27 0.14 16.70
C ASP A 162 9.79 1.44 16.03
N ILE A 163 10.70 2.21 15.41
CA ILE A 163 10.37 3.46 14.70
C ILE A 163 9.54 3.20 13.44
N ILE A 164 9.83 2.13 12.69
CA ILE A 164 9.11 1.80 11.44
C ILE A 164 7.89 0.91 11.65
N ARG A 165 7.72 0.31 12.83
CA ARG A 165 6.55 -0.50 13.19
C ARG A 165 5.22 0.18 12.87
N PRO A 166 5.00 1.49 13.13
CA PRO A 166 3.75 2.15 12.78
C PRO A 166 3.46 2.15 11.28
N ALA A 167 4.49 2.19 10.42
CA ALA A 167 4.31 2.11 8.97
C ALA A 167 3.79 0.73 8.54
N PHE A 168 4.38 -0.33 9.10
CA PHE A 168 3.94 -1.71 8.87
C PHE A 168 2.54 -1.94 9.42
N ASN A 169 2.25 -1.55 10.66
CA ASN A 169 0.91 -1.70 11.24
C ASN A 169 -0.17 -0.99 10.41
N ALA A 170 0.13 0.22 9.91
CA ALA A 170 -0.82 0.98 9.10
C ALA A 170 -1.04 0.36 7.72
N LEU A 171 0.00 -0.13 7.04
CA LEU A 171 -0.05 -0.58 5.65
C LEU A 171 -0.11 -2.10 5.46
N CYS A 172 0.10 -2.87 6.51
CA CYS A 172 0.03 -4.34 6.50
C CYS A 172 -1.12 -4.86 7.39
N SER A 173 -2.00 -3.99 7.90
CA SER A 173 -3.24 -4.41 8.55
C SER A 173 -4.19 -5.06 7.55
N LYS A 174 -5.05 -5.96 8.04
CA LYS A 174 -6.08 -6.59 7.20
C LYS A 174 -6.96 -5.54 6.49
N ASP A 175 -7.35 -4.48 7.18
CA ASP A 175 -8.19 -3.43 6.60
C ASP A 175 -7.45 -2.60 5.53
N ALA A 176 -6.17 -2.34 5.72
CA ALA A 176 -5.38 -1.68 4.70
C ALA A 176 -5.15 -2.59 3.49
N LEU A 177 -4.93 -3.89 3.70
CA LEU A 177 -4.68 -4.86 2.63
C LEU A 177 -5.93 -5.20 1.81
N LYS A 178 -7.14 -5.06 2.36
CA LYS A 178 -8.40 -5.15 1.59
C LYS A 178 -8.40 -4.23 0.36
N LYS A 179 -7.68 -3.10 0.41
CA LYS A 179 -7.55 -2.15 -0.70
C LYS A 179 -6.74 -2.68 -1.88
N VAL A 180 -5.98 -3.76 -1.70
CA VAL A 180 -5.16 -4.39 -2.76
C VAL A 180 -5.57 -5.84 -3.04
N VAL A 181 -6.58 -6.35 -2.33
CA VAL A 181 -7.22 -7.63 -2.65
C VAL A 181 -7.86 -7.52 -4.03
N ASN A 182 -7.63 -8.51 -4.88
CA ASN A 182 -7.98 -8.50 -6.31
C ASN A 182 -7.34 -7.35 -7.10
N GLY A 183 -6.34 -6.67 -6.55
CA GLY A 183 -5.54 -5.65 -7.22
C GLY A 183 -4.83 -6.22 -8.43
N GLY A 184 -5.11 -5.64 -9.60
CA GLY A 184 -4.29 -5.79 -10.80
C GLY A 184 -3.20 -4.72 -10.87
N SER A 185 -2.18 -4.92 -11.69
CA SER A 185 -1.21 -3.89 -12.08
C SER A 185 -1.79 -2.86 -13.05
N LYS A 186 -3.11 -2.61 -12.98
CA LYS A 186 -3.81 -1.75 -13.94
C LYS A 186 -3.55 -0.30 -13.57
N ASN A 187 -2.49 0.25 -14.13
CA ASN A 187 -2.41 1.68 -14.34
C ASN A 187 -3.45 2.06 -15.41
N SER A 188 -4.66 2.44 -14.99
CA SER A 188 -5.69 2.93 -15.92
C SER A 188 -5.27 4.23 -16.65
N ASN A 189 -4.31 4.97 -16.10
CA ASN A 189 -3.81 6.20 -16.72
C ASN A 189 -2.78 5.92 -17.84
N GLU A 190 -2.06 4.79 -17.81
CA GLU A 190 -1.16 4.40 -18.91
C GLU A 190 -1.94 3.98 -20.18
N THR A 191 -3.16 3.44 -20.03
CA THR A 191 -4.02 3.10 -21.18
C THR A 191 -4.56 4.33 -21.91
N PHE A 192 -4.65 5.50 -21.26
CA PHE A 192 -5.11 6.72 -21.92
C PHE A 192 -3.99 7.41 -22.72
N HIS A 193 -2.73 7.29 -22.29
CA HIS A 193 -1.58 7.87 -22.98
C HIS A 193 -1.08 7.04 -24.18
N GLY A 194 -1.69 5.89 -24.46
CA GLY A 194 -1.41 5.08 -25.66
C GLY A 194 -2.43 5.28 -26.80
N ILE A 195 -3.44 6.15 -26.61
CA ILE A 195 -4.52 6.42 -27.58
C ILE A 195 -4.48 7.88 -28.08
N LEU A 196 -3.56 8.70 -27.57
CA LEU A 196 -3.21 10.03 -28.12
C LEU A 196 -1.94 9.91 -28.96
#